data_AF-A0AAU7JFM7-F1
#
_entry.id   AF-A0AAU7JFM7-F1
#
_cell.length_a   1.000
_cell.length_b   1.000
_cell.length_c   1.000
_cell.angle_alpha   90.00
_cell.angle_beta   90.00
_cell.angle_gamma   90.00
#
_symmetry.space_group_name_H-M   'P 1'
#
loop_
_entity.id
_entity.type
_entity.pdbx_description
1 polymer ?
#
loop_
_entity_poly.entity_id
_entity_poly.type
_entity_poly.pdbx_seq_one_letter_code
_entity_poly.pdbx_strand_id
1 'polypeptide(L)'
;MGTINPRNERAMRRYLQWLREANQRSQASANAAAQAVLQFEKYTGCRGFGRFQREQAVGFKRELQERTSAMTGKPLSVASIASTLAGVKAFFTWLANEHGYRSKLTYADVAYFKLGCSRRAYRGDS
;
A
#
# COMPACT_ATOMS: atom_id res chain seq x y z
N MET A 1 -2.94 -9.54 21.06
CA MET A 1 -2.53 -8.26 20.45
C MET A 1 -1.28 -8.52 19.64
N GLY A 2 -1.37 -8.39 18.31
CA GLY A 2 -0.27 -8.75 17.40
C GLY A 2 0.95 -7.89 17.68
N THR A 3 2.11 -8.52 17.74
CA THR A 3 3.43 -7.92 17.92
C THR A 3 3.70 -6.91 16.80
N ILE A 4 3.29 -5.65 16.99
CA ILE A 4 3.59 -4.56 16.06
C ILE A 4 5.09 -4.30 16.15
N ASN A 5 5.77 -4.27 15.00
CA ASN A 5 7.20 -4.03 14.98
C ASN A 5 7.46 -2.56 15.36
N PRO A 6 8.30 -2.26 16.37
CA PRO A 6 8.53 -0.90 16.83
C PRO A 6 9.17 0.01 15.75
N ARG A 7 9.76 -0.57 14.70
CA ARG A 7 10.21 0.20 13.52
C ARG A 7 9.05 0.61 12.62
N ASN A 8 8.07 -0.28 12.46
CA ASN A 8 6.87 -0.02 11.67
C ASN A 8 6.00 1.04 12.34
N GLU A 9 5.84 0.97 13.67
CA GLU A 9 5.09 1.98 14.42
C GLU A 9 5.70 3.38 14.30
N ARG A 10 7.04 3.48 14.37
CA ARG A 10 7.74 4.77 14.16
C ARG A 10 7.53 5.31 12.75
N ALA A 11 7.60 4.47 11.73
CA ALA A 11 7.33 4.87 10.35
C ALA A 11 5.87 5.36 10.19
N MET A 12 4.91 4.66 10.78
CA MET A 12 3.50 5.04 10.74
C MET A 12 3.24 6.39 11.43
N ARG A 13 3.82 6.62 12.62
CA ARG A 13 3.68 7.90 13.34
C ARG A 13 4.19 9.09 12.52
N ARG A 14 5.37 8.94 11.92
CA ARG A 14 5.97 9.96 11.05
C ARG A 14 5.14 10.19 9.79
N TYR A 15 4.59 9.13 9.21
CA TYR A 15 3.71 9.25 8.04
C TYR A 15 2.43 10.02 8.35
N LEU A 16 1.79 9.72 9.48
CA LEU A 16 0.60 10.44 9.94
C LEU A 16 0.90 11.92 10.20
N GLN A 17 2.06 12.22 10.76
CA GLN A 17 2.52 13.60 10.96
C GLN A 17 2.72 14.31 9.61
N TRP A 18 3.44 13.68 8.67
CA TRP A 18 3.63 14.23 7.33
C TRP A 18 2.31 14.46 6.57
N LEU A 19 1.33 13.56 6.70
CA LEU A 19 0.02 13.74 6.08
C LEU A 19 -0.75 14.95 6.62
N ARG A 20 -0.56 15.28 7.90
CA ARG A 20 -1.15 16.47 8.53
C ARG A 20 -0.43 17.75 8.12
N GLU A 21 0.90 17.72 8.08
CA GLU A 21 1.73 18.91 7.86
C GLU A 21 1.90 19.26 6.37
N ALA A 22 2.19 18.28 5.51
CA ALA A 22 2.61 18.53 4.13
C ALA A 22 1.50 18.33 3.09
N ASN A 23 0.54 17.42 3.34
CA ASN A 23 -0.39 16.97 2.29
C ASN A 23 -1.79 17.59 2.40
N GLN A 24 -2.07 18.37 3.46
CA GLN A 24 -3.39 18.97 3.79
C GLN A 24 -4.58 18.03 3.53
N ARG A 25 -4.37 16.72 3.66
CA ARG A 25 -5.41 15.74 3.36
C ARG A 25 -6.34 15.61 4.55
N SER A 26 -7.60 15.36 4.25
CA SER A 26 -8.60 15.04 5.27
C SER A 26 -8.15 13.83 6.10
N GLN A 27 -8.48 13.84 7.39
CA GLN A 27 -8.17 12.72 8.31
C GLN A 27 -8.70 11.39 7.77
N ALA A 28 -9.81 11.39 7.03
CA ALA A 28 -10.35 10.21 6.36
C ALA A 28 -9.37 9.60 5.35
N SER A 29 -8.71 10.42 4.53
CA SER A 29 -7.69 9.94 3.57
C SER A 29 -6.46 9.39 4.28
N ALA A 30 -6.05 10.02 5.37
CA ALA A 30 -4.92 9.55 6.18
C ALA A 30 -5.23 8.21 6.86
N ASN A 31 -6.43 8.08 7.41
CA ASN A 31 -6.90 6.86 8.03
C ASN A 31 -7.02 5.72 7.00
N ALA A 32 -7.53 6.00 5.79
CA ALA A 32 -7.59 5.01 4.71
C ALA A 32 -6.20 4.51 4.31
N ALA A 33 -5.21 5.40 4.20
CA ALA A 33 -3.83 5.02 3.92
C ALA A 33 -3.24 4.17 5.06
N ALA A 34 -3.44 4.58 6.32
CA ALA A 34 -2.98 3.82 7.49
C ALA A 34 -3.63 2.42 7.56
N GLN A 35 -4.92 2.30 7.26
CA GLN A 35 -5.60 1.00 7.20
C GLN A 35 -5.02 0.09 6.12
N ALA A 36 -4.72 0.64 4.94
CA ALA A 36 -4.09 -0.12 3.87
C ALA A 36 -2.69 -0.64 4.26
N VAL A 37 -1.89 0.20 4.94
CA VAL A 37 -0.57 -0.20 5.46
C VAL A 37 -0.69 -1.27 6.55
N LEU A 38 -1.65 -1.15 7.47
CA LEU A 38 -1.92 -2.16 8.50
C LEU A 38 -2.35 -3.51 7.89
N GLN A 39 -3.17 -3.49 6.84
CA GLN A 39 -3.54 -4.72 6.13
C GLN A 39 -2.32 -5.39 5.50
N PHE A 40 -1.44 -4.60 4.89
CA PHE A 40 -0.19 -5.10 4.31
C PHE A 40 0.77 -5.65 5.37
N GLU A 41 0.89 -4.98 6.53
CA GLU A 41 1.70 -5.45 7.66
C GLU A 41 1.18 -6.78 8.22
N LYS A 42 -0.15 -6.93 8.33
CA LYS A 42 -0.77 -8.19 8.75
C LYS A 42 -0.49 -9.32 7.77
N TYR A 43 -0.58 -9.05 6.45
CA TYR A 43 -0.27 -10.03 5.42
C TYR A 43 1.19 -10.48 5.45
N THR A 44 2.11 -9.55 5.69
CA THR A 44 3.56 -9.83 5.73
C THR A 44 4.05 -10.36 7.07
N GLY A 45 3.18 -10.46 8.08
CA GLY A 45 3.50 -10.99 9.41
C GLY A 45 4.39 -10.07 10.24
N CYS A 46 4.14 -8.76 10.22
CA CYS A 46 4.90 -7.75 10.98
C CYS A 46 6.39 -7.68 10.62
N ARG A 47 6.78 -8.12 9.42
CA ARG A 47 8.12 -7.90 8.89
C ARG A 47 8.37 -6.39 8.74
N GLY A 48 9.62 -5.98 8.98
CA GLY A 48 9.98 -4.57 8.87
C GLY A 48 9.83 -4.07 7.43
N PHE A 49 9.26 -2.87 7.24
CA PHE A 49 9.06 -2.25 5.92
C PHE A 49 10.33 -2.10 5.07
N GLY A 50 11.52 -2.22 5.67
CA GLY A 50 12.81 -2.18 4.97
C GLY A 50 13.24 -3.48 4.28
N ARG A 51 12.46 -4.58 4.37
CA ARG A 51 12.65 -5.81 3.55
C ARG A 51 11.53 -5.98 2.52
N PHE A 52 10.92 -4.87 2.11
CA PHE A 52 9.90 -4.91 1.07
C PHE A 52 10.50 -5.49 -0.21
N GLN A 53 9.84 -6.49 -0.78
CA GLN A 53 10.18 -7.09 -2.07
C GLN A 53 8.95 -7.00 -2.97
N ARG A 54 9.15 -6.80 -4.28
CA ARG A 54 8.11 -6.81 -5.32
C ARG A 54 7.12 -7.98 -5.18
N GLU A 55 7.63 -9.17 -4.84
CA GLU A 55 6.83 -10.39 -4.69
C GLU A 55 5.74 -10.24 -3.63
N GLN A 56 6.01 -9.49 -2.56
CA GLN A 56 5.03 -9.20 -1.51
C GLN A 56 3.88 -8.33 -2.04
N ALA A 57 4.15 -7.39 -2.96
CA ALA A 57 3.11 -6.59 -3.60
C ALA A 57 2.25 -7.42 -4.55
N VAL A 58 2.86 -8.34 -5.31
CA VAL A 58 2.12 -9.25 -6.20
C VAL A 58 1.26 -10.22 -5.38
N GLY A 59 1.83 -10.80 -4.32
CA GLY A 59 1.12 -11.68 -3.40
C GLY A 59 -0.04 -10.97 -2.71
N PHE A 60 0.18 -9.75 -2.21
CA PHE A 60 -0.86 -8.95 -1.58
C PHE A 60 -1.98 -8.56 -2.55
N LYS A 61 -1.66 -8.24 -3.81
CA LYS A 61 -2.67 -8.01 -4.84
C LYS A 61 -3.54 -9.25 -5.07
N ARG A 62 -2.94 -10.45 -5.12
CA ARG A 62 -3.68 -11.71 -5.29
C ARG A 62 -4.56 -11.99 -4.07
N GLU A 63 -4.03 -11.80 -2.86
CA GLU A 63 -4.80 -11.93 -1.61
C GLU A 63 -6.02 -11.00 -1.61
N LEU A 64 -5.86 -9.73 -2.02
CA LEU A 64 -6.97 -8.78 -2.14
C LEU A 64 -8.01 -9.18 -3.21
N GLN A 65 -7.62 -9.89 -4.27
CA GLN A 65 -8.56 -10.39 -5.27
C GLN A 65 -9.35 -11.61 -4.77
N GLU A 66 -8.70 -12.45 -3.96
CA GLU A 66 -9.33 -13.61 -3.31
C GLU A 66 -10.16 -13.20 -2.08
N ARG A 67 -9.83 -12.05 -1.46
CA ARG A 67 -10.53 -11.54 -0.28
C ARG A 67 -11.94 -11.07 -0.63
N THR A 68 -12.90 -11.55 0.14
CA THR A 68 -14.27 -11.06 0.14
C THR A 68 -14.45 -10.01 1.24
N SER A 69 -15.25 -8.99 0.93
CA SER A 69 -15.64 -7.97 1.90
C SER A 69 -16.56 -8.60 2.95
N ALA A 70 -16.15 -8.62 4.21
CA ALA A 70 -16.97 -9.15 5.30
C ALA A 70 -18.32 -8.41 5.46
N MET A 71 -18.37 -7.13 5.05
CA MET A 71 -19.61 -6.33 5.08
C MET A 71 -20.59 -6.71 3.96
N THR A 72 -20.08 -7.14 2.81
CA THR A 72 -20.89 -7.27 1.58
C THR A 72 -21.01 -8.71 1.10
N GLY A 73 -20.20 -9.63 1.64
CA GLY A 73 -20.08 -11.03 1.20
C GLY A 73 -19.52 -11.19 -0.22
N LYS A 74 -19.20 -10.09 -0.91
CA LYS A 74 -18.79 -10.06 -2.31
C LYS A 74 -17.28 -9.89 -2.43
N PRO A 75 -16.66 -10.37 -3.53
CA PRO A 75 -15.26 -10.08 -3.83
C PRO A 75 -15.05 -8.56 -3.88
N LEU A 76 -13.88 -8.11 -3.42
CA LEU A 76 -13.53 -6.69 -3.47
C LEU A 76 -13.61 -6.17 -4.90
N SER A 77 -14.24 -5.01 -5.08
CA SER A 77 -14.29 -4.37 -6.38
C SER A 77 -12.88 -3.98 -6.83
N VAL A 78 -12.65 -3.99 -8.15
CA VAL A 78 -11.37 -3.56 -8.73
C VAL A 78 -10.98 -2.15 -8.26
N ALA A 79 -11.98 -1.26 -8.07
CA ALA A 79 -11.77 0.09 -7.56
C ALA A 79 -11.33 0.11 -6.09
N SER A 80 -11.88 -0.77 -5.25
CA SER A 80 -11.46 -0.94 -3.86
C SER A 80 -10.02 -1.45 -3.78
N ILE A 81 -9.68 -2.48 -4.57
CA ILE A 81 -8.32 -3.02 -4.65
C ILE A 81 -7.34 -1.93 -5.10
N ALA A 82 -7.69 -1.17 -6.15
CA ALA A 82 -6.86 -0.07 -6.65
C ALA A 82 -6.64 1.02 -5.60
N SER A 83 -7.69 1.39 -4.84
CA SER A 83 -7.59 2.38 -3.76
C SER A 83 -6.66 1.90 -2.64
N THR A 84 -6.78 0.64 -2.22
CA THR A 84 -5.89 0.05 -1.21
C THR A 84 -4.43 0.03 -1.69
N LEU A 85 -4.19 -0.41 -2.92
CA LEU A 85 -2.84 -0.42 -3.51
C LEU A 85 -2.26 0.98 -3.67
N ALA A 86 -3.09 1.98 -4.01
CA ALA A 86 -2.66 3.37 -4.10
C ALA A 86 -2.25 3.93 -2.72
N GLY A 87 -2.98 3.58 -1.65
CA GLY A 87 -2.61 3.94 -0.28
C GLY A 87 -1.25 3.35 0.12
N VAL A 88 -1.04 2.06 -0.14
CA VAL A 88 0.24 1.38 0.12
C VAL A 88 1.38 2.02 -0.69
N LYS A 89 1.16 2.28 -1.98
CA LYS A 89 2.15 2.94 -2.84
C LYS A 89 2.53 4.32 -2.33
N ALA A 90 1.54 5.14 -1.94
CA ALA A 90 1.78 6.49 -1.44
C ALA A 90 2.62 6.46 -0.15
N PHE A 91 2.34 5.51 0.74
CA PHE A 91 3.15 5.28 1.94
C PHE A 91 4.59 4.93 1.60
N PHE A 92 4.83 3.94 0.72
CA PHE A 92 6.20 3.55 0.35
C PHE A 92 6.96 4.65 -0.42
N THR A 93 6.25 5.44 -1.23
CA THR A 93 6.83 6.60 -1.93
C THR A 93 7.27 7.67 -0.95
N TRP A 94 6.47 7.94 0.08
CA TRP A 94 6.86 8.82 1.18
C TRP A 94 8.02 8.24 1.99
N LEU A 95 7.95 6.95 2.34
CA LEU A 95 8.97 6.27 3.13
C LEU A 95 10.34 6.25 2.43
N ALA A 96 10.37 6.18 1.10
CA ALA A 96 11.60 6.29 0.30
C ALA A 96 12.24 7.69 0.35
N ASN A 97 11.44 8.74 0.62
CA ASN A 97 11.95 10.10 0.79
C ASN A 97 12.47 10.38 2.21
N GLU A 98 12.08 9.56 3.20
CA GLU A 98 12.45 9.72 4.59
C GLU A 98 13.94 9.37 4.85
N HIS A 99 14.64 10.24 5.59
CA HIS A 99 16.04 10.03 5.96
C HIS A 99 16.18 8.81 6.89
N GLY A 100 16.95 7.80 6.46
CA GLY A 100 17.15 6.52 7.17
C GLY A 100 16.62 5.29 6.42
N TYR A 101 15.74 5.48 5.43
CA TYR A 101 15.25 4.42 4.54
C TYR A 101 15.74 4.56 3.09
N ARG A 102 16.25 5.73 2.70
CA ARG A 102 16.87 5.99 1.39
C ARG A 102 17.90 4.95 0.94
N SER A 103 18.68 4.38 1.86
CA SER A 103 19.70 3.36 1.56
C SER A 103 19.17 1.92 1.58
N LYS A 104 17.93 1.69 2.03
CA LYS A 104 17.33 0.35 2.21
C LYS A 104 16.18 0.07 1.24
N LEU A 105 15.57 1.10 0.68
CA LEU A 105 14.52 0.99 -0.33
C LEU A 105 15.08 1.44 -1.67
N THR A 106 15.36 0.50 -2.56
CA THR A 106 15.81 0.82 -3.91
C THR A 106 14.62 1.38 -4.69
N TYR A 107 14.77 2.55 -5.31
CA TYR A 107 13.75 3.21 -6.13
C TYR A 107 13.09 2.28 -7.17
N ALA A 108 13.84 1.27 -7.64
CA ALA A 108 13.39 0.22 -8.54
C ALA A 108 12.22 -0.64 -8.00
N ASP A 109 12.16 -0.90 -6.69
CA ASP A 109 11.07 -1.68 -6.09
C ASP A 109 9.76 -0.88 -6.01
N VAL A 110 9.86 0.44 -5.79
CA VAL A 110 8.69 1.34 -5.76
C VAL A 110 8.14 1.58 -7.18
N ALA A 111 9.00 1.55 -8.21
CA ALA A 111 8.60 1.65 -9.61
C ALA A 111 7.70 0.48 -10.06
N TYR A 112 7.75 -0.67 -9.39
CA TYR A 112 6.89 -1.82 -9.66
C TYR A 112 5.42 -1.63 -9.27
N PHE A 113 5.08 -0.58 -8.52
CA PHE A 113 3.70 -0.15 -8.32
C PHE A 113 3.10 0.57 -9.55
N LYS A 114 3.71 0.47 -10.74
CA LYS A 114 2.98 0.76 -11.99
C LYS A 114 2.08 -0.44 -12.31
N LEU A 115 0.78 -0.24 -12.10
CA LEU A 115 -0.24 -1.01 -12.79
C LEU A 115 0.07 -0.90 -14.29
N GLY A 116 0.50 -2.00 -14.90
CA GLY A 116 0.37 -2.16 -16.33
C GLY A 116 -1.12 -2.16 -16.65
N CYS A 117 -1.70 -0.97 -16.87
CA CYS A 117 -2.91 -0.85 -17.64
C CYS A 117 -2.50 -1.14 -19.09
N SER A 118 -2.31 -2.41 -19.43
CA SER A 118 -2.52 -2.81 -20.81
C SER A 118 -4.04 -2.83 -20.97
N ARG A 119 -4.62 -1.66 -21.29
CA ARG A 119 -5.91 -1.66 -21.97
C ARG A 119 -5.60 -2.06 -23.40
N ARG A 120 -5.49 -3.37 -23.59
CA ARG A 120 -5.44 -4.06 -24.87
C ARG A 120 -6.56 -3.48 -25.72
N ALA A 121 -6.19 -2.96 -26.89
CA ALA A 121 -7.11 -2.43 -27.88
C ALA A 121 -8.16 -3.49 -28.20
N TYR A 122 -9.40 -3.23 -27.80
CA TYR A 122 -10.58 -3.81 -28.42
C TYR A 122 -11.59 -2.67 -28.56
N ARG A 123 -11.49 -2.00 -29.70
CA ARG A 123 -12.65 -1.39 -30.34
C ARG A 123 -12.80 -2.15 -31.65
N GLY A 124 -13.69 -3.14 -31.63
CA GLY A 124 -14.13 -3.82 -32.82
C GLY A 124 -15.15 -2.98 -33.59
N ASP A 125 -15.38 -3.45 -34.82
CA ASP A 125 -16.63 -3.37 -35.57
C ASP A 125 -16.97 -2.04 -36.26
N SER A 126 -16.63 -1.93 -37.55
CA SER A 126 -17.54 -2.11 -38.70
C SER A 126 -16.82 -1.77 -40.00
#